data_AF-A0A950QRL6-F1
#
_entry.id   AF-A0A950QRL6-F1
#
_cell.length_a   1.000
_cell.length_b   1.000
_cell.length_c   1.000
_cell.angle_alpha   90.00
_cell.angle_beta   90.00
_cell.angle_gamma   90.00
#
_symmetry.space_group_name_H-M   'P 1'
#
loop_
_entity.id
_entity.type
_entity.pdbx_description
1 polymer ?
#
loop_
_entity_poly.entity_id
_entity_poly.type
_entity_poly.pdbx_seq_one_letter_code
_entity_poly.pdbx_strand_id
1 'polypeptide(L)'
;MAHTLAFWIGFNLFVLAMLALDLGLHRRWAVLGFRAAVGWTAFWVLLAAAFAGLVFLWHGRQLALQFVTGYVVEESLSVDNLFVFLILFRYFRVPSNCQHKVLLL
;
A
#
# COMPACT_ATOMS: atom_id res chain seq x y z
N MET A 1 -10.73 27.28 -9.95
CA MET A 1 -9.82 27.44 -8.80
C MET A 1 -10.38 26.80 -7.52
N ALA A 2 -11.56 27.21 -7.02
CA ALA A 2 -12.11 26.67 -5.76
C ALA A 2 -12.50 25.17 -5.81
N HIS A 3 -13.07 24.69 -6.93
CA HIS A 3 -13.44 23.27 -7.09
C HIS A 3 -12.22 22.32 -7.08
N THR A 4 -11.09 22.76 -7.63
CA THR A 4 -9.84 21.99 -7.66
C THR A 4 -9.22 21.88 -6.26
N LEU A 5 -9.24 22.98 -5.50
CA LEU A 5 -8.77 23.00 -4.11
C LEU A 5 -9.63 22.12 -3.20
N ALA A 6 -10.95 22.20 -3.32
CA ALA A 6 -11.86 21.34 -2.56
C ALA A 6 -11.63 19.85 -2.84
N PHE A 7 -11.36 19.48 -4.09
CA PHE A 7 -10.98 18.12 -4.46
C PHE A 7 -9.67 17.68 -3.79
N TRP A 8 -8.62 18.49 -3.87
CA TRP A 8 -7.33 18.17 -3.24
C TRP A 8 -7.41 18.08 -1.72
N ILE A 9 -8.19 18.95 -1.08
CA ILE A 9 -8.44 18.92 0.36
C ILE A 9 -9.21 17.65 0.73
N GLY A 10 -10.28 17.32 -0.01
CA GLY A 10 -11.07 16.10 0.22
C GLY A 10 -10.24 14.82 0.01
N PHE A 11 -9.42 14.79 -1.03
CA PHE A 11 -8.52 13.66 -1.31
C PHE A 11 -7.49 13.48 -0.20
N ASN A 12 -6.79 14.55 0.20
CA ASN A 12 -5.79 14.45 1.28
C ASN A 12 -6.45 14.09 2.61
N LEU A 13 -7.64 14.62 2.92
CA LEU A 13 -8.38 14.27 4.13
C LEU A 13 -8.75 12.78 4.13
N PHE A 14 -9.20 12.25 2.99
CA PHE A 14 -9.49 10.83 2.82
C PHE A 14 -8.24 9.97 3.02
N VAL A 15 -7.12 10.33 2.38
CA VAL A 15 -5.84 9.63 2.53
C VAL A 15 -5.38 9.65 3.98
N LEU A 16 -5.41 10.81 4.65
CA LEU A 16 -5.02 10.95 6.06
C LEU A 16 -5.94 10.16 6.99
N ALA A 17 -7.25 10.12 6.73
CA ALA A 17 -8.19 9.33 7.50
C ALA A 17 -7.92 7.82 7.35
N MET A 18 -7.65 7.36 6.13
CA MET A 18 -7.26 5.97 5.88
C MET A 18 -5.93 5.63 6.55
N LEU A 19 -4.94 6.53 6.48
CA LEU A 19 -3.65 6.36 7.13
C LEU A 19 -3.81 6.29 8.66
N ALA A 20 -4.63 7.15 9.24
CA ALA A 20 -4.92 7.16 10.67
C ALA A 20 -5.65 5.88 11.12
N LEU A 21 -6.58 5.37 10.31
CA LEU A 21 -7.22 4.07 10.53
C LEU A 21 -6.20 2.94 10.50
N ASP A 22 -5.32 2.92 9.49
CA ASP A 22 -4.31 1.87 9.37
C ASP A 22 -3.32 1.87 10.53
N LEU A 23 -2.70 3.02 10.86
CA LEU A 23 -1.80 3.16 12.01
C LEU A 23 -2.48 2.92 13.37
N GLY A 24 -3.74 3.35 13.49
CA GLY A 24 -4.53 3.16 14.71
C GLY A 24 -4.90 1.70 14.95
N LEU A 25 -5.22 0.96 13.87
CA LEU A 25 -5.61 -0.44 13.93
C LEU A 25 -4.40 -1.38 14.00
N HIS A 26 -3.27 -1.04 13.37
CA HIS A 26 -2.07 -1.88 13.30
C HIS A 26 -1.22 -1.94 14.58
N ARG A 27 -1.54 -1.15 15.62
CA ARG A 27 -0.81 -1.13 16.92
C ARG A 27 -0.78 -2.47 17.70
N ARG A 28 -1.44 -3.54 17.23
CA ARG A 28 -1.63 -4.79 18.00
C ARG A 28 -1.31 -6.11 17.28
N TRP A 29 -0.82 -6.09 16.04
CA TRP A 29 -0.84 -7.33 15.24
C TRP A 29 0.41 -8.18 15.50
N ALA A 30 0.18 -9.28 16.24
CA ALA A 30 1.03 -10.46 16.24
C ALA A 30 1.24 -10.97 14.80
N VAL A 31 2.36 -11.67 14.59
CA VAL A 31 2.80 -12.26 13.30
C VAL A 31 1.61 -12.74 12.46
N LEU A 32 1.20 -11.93 11.47
CA LEU A 32 0.12 -12.24 10.55
C LEU A 32 0.49 -13.48 9.75
N GLY A 33 -0.32 -14.53 9.82
CA GLY A 33 -0.13 -15.72 8.99
C GLY A 33 -0.22 -15.37 7.50
N PHE A 34 0.44 -16.14 6.65
CA PHE A 34 0.52 -15.89 5.20
C PHE A 34 -0.85 -15.63 4.53
N ARG A 35 -1.89 -16.38 4.92
CA ARG A 35 -3.26 -16.19 4.40
C ARG A 35 -3.85 -14.82 4.77
N ALA A 36 -3.59 -14.34 5.98
CA ALA A 36 -4.05 -13.04 6.42
C ALA A 36 -3.28 -11.91 5.73
N ALA A 37 -1.96 -12.08 5.50
CA ALA A 37 -1.15 -11.14 4.73
C ALA A 37 -1.67 -10.98 3.30
N VAL A 38 -1.95 -12.09 2.59
CA VAL A 38 -2.54 -12.06 1.24
C VAL A 38 -3.91 -11.37 1.25
N GLY A 39 -4.75 -11.63 2.26
CA GLY A 39 -6.05 -10.98 2.41
C GLY A 39 -5.94 -9.45 2.57
N TRP A 40 -4.98 -8.99 3.38
CA TRP A 40 -4.71 -7.56 3.53
C TRP A 40 -4.17 -6.93 2.25
N THR A 41 -3.22 -7.57 1.57
CA THR A 41 -2.73 -7.08 0.27
C THR A 41 -3.86 -6.97 -0.74
N ALA A 42 -4.72 -7.98 -0.85
CA ALA A 42 -5.86 -7.96 -1.77
C ALA A 42 -6.85 -6.83 -1.43
N PHE A 43 -7.11 -6.57 -0.15
CA PHE A 43 -7.95 -5.47 0.30
C PHE A 43 -7.42 -4.11 -0.16
N TRP A 44 -6.13 -3.86 0.03
CA TRP A 44 -5.48 -2.60 -0.38
C TRP A 44 -5.45 -2.42 -1.91
N VAL A 45 -5.16 -3.49 -2.66
CA VAL A 45 -5.19 -3.47 -4.13
C VAL A 45 -6.60 -3.17 -4.65
N LEU A 46 -7.64 -3.79 -4.06
CA LEU A 46 -9.03 -3.55 -4.45
C LEU A 46 -9.46 -2.11 -4.16
N LEU A 47 -9.03 -1.55 -3.03
CA LEU A 47 -9.29 -0.17 -2.68
C LEU A 47 -8.63 0.80 -3.66
N ALA A 48 -7.37 0.56 -4.03
CA ALA A 48 -6.67 1.35 -5.05
C ALA A 48 -7.38 1.26 -6.41
N ALA A 49 -7.83 0.06 -6.80
CA ALA A 49 -8.60 -0.14 -8.03
C ALA A 49 -9.95 0.59 -8.00
N ALA A 50 -10.66 0.58 -6.87
CA ALA A 50 -11.90 1.33 -6.69
C ALA A 50 -11.67 2.84 -6.83
N PHE A 51 -10.59 3.35 -6.25
CA PHE A 51 -10.20 4.75 -6.41
C PHE A 51 -9.85 5.09 -7.86
N ALA A 52 -9.11 4.24 -8.57
CA ALA A 52 -8.83 4.40 -9.99
C ALA A 52 -10.12 4.46 -10.85
N GLY A 53 -11.11 3.62 -10.52
CA GLY A 53 -12.43 3.64 -11.14
C GLY A 53 -13.18 4.96 -10.89
N LEU A 54 -13.10 5.51 -9.68
CA LEU A 54 -13.67 6.80 -9.33
C LEU A 54 -12.98 7.94 -10.11
N VAL A 55 -11.66 7.93 -10.19
CA VAL A 55 -10.88 8.88 -11.02
C VAL A 55 -11.27 8.78 -12.49
N PHE A 56 -11.48 7.56 -13.01
CA PHE A 56 -11.91 7.34 -14.39
C PHE A 56 -13.28 7.99 -14.66
N LEU A 57 -14.24 7.85 -13.74
CA LEU A 57 -15.58 8.43 -13.88
C LEU A 57 -15.58 9.97 -13.81
N TRP A 58 -14.71 10.58 -13.00
CA TRP A 58 -14.73 12.03 -12.77
C TRP A 58 -13.75 12.82 -13.64
N HIS A 59 -12.54 12.29 -13.87
CA HIS A 59 -11.44 12.97 -14.55
C HIS A 59 -11.06 12.32 -15.89
N GLY A 60 -11.74 11.22 -16.25
CA GLY A 60 -11.57 10.54 -17.52
C GLY A 60 -10.40 9.57 -17.57
N ARG A 61 -10.25 8.94 -18.74
CA ARG A 61 -9.33 7.81 -18.95
C ARG A 61 -7.85 8.14 -18.73
N GLN A 62 -7.41 9.32 -19.14
CA GLN A 62 -5.99 9.67 -19.12
C GLN A 62 -5.44 9.79 -17.69
N LEU A 63 -6.17 10.47 -16.80
CA LEU A 63 -5.75 10.64 -15.41
C LEU A 63 -5.83 9.32 -14.64
N ALA A 64 -6.86 8.52 -14.90
CA ALA A 64 -6.99 7.18 -14.30
C ALA A 64 -5.84 6.25 -14.72
N LEU A 65 -5.44 6.27 -16.00
CA LEU A 65 -4.29 5.50 -16.47
C LEU A 65 -2.98 5.98 -15.83
N GLN A 66 -2.80 7.29 -15.64
CA GLN A 66 -1.64 7.83 -14.94
C GLN A 66 -1.58 7.34 -13.49
N PHE A 67 -2.72 7.36 -12.78
CA PHE A 67 -2.82 6.83 -11.42
C PHE A 67 -2.48 5.34 -11.36
N VAL A 68 -3.10 4.51 -12.19
CA VAL A 68 -2.85 3.06 -12.20
C VAL A 68 -1.40 2.74 -12.58
N THR A 69 -0.85 3.45 -13.56
CA THR A 69 0.56 3.26 -13.95
C THR A 69 1.49 3.61 -12.80
N GLY A 70 1.27 4.75 -12.13
CA GLY A 70 2.03 5.13 -10.95
C GLY A 70 1.92 4.10 -9.83
N TYR A 71 0.70 3.69 -9.49
CA TYR A 71 0.43 2.68 -8.48
C TYR A 71 1.17 1.35 -8.74
N VAL A 72 1.09 0.83 -9.97
CA VAL A 72 1.78 -0.42 -10.34
C VAL A 72 3.29 -0.29 -10.28
N VAL A 73 3.84 0.86 -10.68
CA VAL A 73 5.29 1.13 -10.61
C VAL A 73 5.76 1.16 -9.15
N GLU A 74 5.04 1.86 -8.27
CA GLU A 74 5.36 1.94 -6.84
C GLU A 74 5.24 0.59 -6.12
N GLU A 75 4.18 -0.17 -6.42
CA GLU A 75 4.02 -1.55 -5.91
C GLU A 75 5.14 -2.47 -6.40
N SER A 76 5.53 -2.37 -7.67
CA SER A 76 6.62 -3.18 -8.23
C SER A 76 7.97 -2.89 -7.54
N LEU A 77 8.26 -1.62 -7.26
CA LEU A 77 9.45 -1.22 -6.50
C LEU A 77 9.42 -1.73 -5.06
N SER A 78 8.24 -1.75 -4.44
CA SER A 78 8.06 -2.27 -3.08
C SER A 78 8.25 -3.79 -3.02
N VAL A 79 7.74 -4.52 -4.02
CA VAL A 79 7.91 -5.98 -4.16
C VAL A 79 9.35 -6.37 -4.46
N ASP A 80 10.06 -5.61 -5.30
CA ASP A 80 11.48 -5.83 -5.59
C ASP A 80 12.33 -5.80 -4.30
N ASN A 81 12.11 -4.78 -3.47
CA ASN A 81 12.77 -4.66 -2.17
C ASN A 81 12.46 -5.84 -1.24
N LEU A 82 11.20 -6.27 -1.17
CA LEU A 82 10.80 -7.43 -0.36
C LEU A 82 11.50 -8.71 -0.82
N PHE A 83 11.62 -8.92 -2.14
CA PHE A 83 12.26 -10.09 -2.70
C PHE A 83 13.75 -10.18 -2.33
N VAL A 84 14.46 -9.06 -2.41
CA VAL A 84 15.87 -8.97 -1.98
C VAL A 84 16.01 -9.36 -0.50
N PHE A 85 15.15 -8.86 0.38
CA PHE A 85 15.17 -9.22 1.80
C PHE A 85 14.88 -10.70 2.04
N LEU A 86 13.91 -11.30 1.32
CA LEU A 86 13.61 -12.72 1.44
C LEU A 86 14.80 -13.61 1.02
N ILE A 87 15.51 -13.23 -0.05
CA ILE A 87 16.73 -13.92 -0.47
C ILE A 87 17.80 -13.83 0.61
N LEU A 88 18.04 -12.63 1.16
CA LEU A 88 19.04 -12.42 2.21
C LEU A 88 18.72 -13.24 3.47
N PHE A 89 17.47 -13.22 3.94
CA PHE A 89 17.05 -14.02 5.09
C PHE A 89 17.25 -15.51 4.85
N ARG A 90 16.97 -16.00 3.64
CA ARG A 90 17.17 -17.40 3.28
C ARG A 90 18.66 -17.76 3.20
N TYR A 91 19.48 -16.89 2.64
CA TYR A 91 20.93 -17.08 2.53
C TYR A 91 21.59 -17.17 3.92
N PHE A 92 21.24 -16.25 4.82
CA PHE A 92 21.77 -16.20 6.19
C PHE A 92 21.01 -17.10 7.19
N ARG A 93 20.00 -17.86 6.73
CA ARG A 93 19.14 -18.71 7.57
C ARG A 93 18.55 -17.96 8.78
N VAL A 94 18.13 -16.70 8.57
CA VAL A 94 17.57 -15.85 9.62
C VAL A 94 16.23 -16.43 10.08
N PRO A 95 16.09 -16.83 11.36
CA PRO A 95 14.83 -17.38 11.86
C PRO A 95 13.74 -16.30 11.85
N SER A 96 12.49 -16.72 11.59
CA SER A 96 11.36 -15.82 11.30
C SER A 96 11.03 -14.84 12.42
N ASN A 97 11.33 -15.20 13.67
CA ASN A 97 11.20 -14.35 14.86
C ASN A 97 12.22 -13.18 14.89
N CYS A 98 13.34 -13.29 14.18
CA CYS A 98 14.37 -12.26 14.13
C CYS A 98 14.27 -11.36 12.89
N GLN A 99 13.49 -11.72 11.87
CA GLN A 99 13.40 -10.96 10.60
C GLN A 99 13.02 -9.49 10.81
N HIS A 100 12.05 -9.20 11.68
CA HIS A 100 11.67 -7.82 12.00
C HIS A 100 12.78 -7.03 12.70
N LYS A 101 13.59 -7.70 13.54
CA LYS A 101 14.72 -7.04 14.23
C LYS A 101 15.86 -6.73 13.27
N VAL A 102 16.11 -7.58 12.28
CA VAL A 102 17.17 -7.37 11.27
C VAL A 102 16.82 -6.22 10.31
N LEU A 103 15.54 -5.95 10.07
CA LEU A 103 15.09 -4.84 9.21
C LEU A 103 15.13 -3.47 9.89
N LEU A 104 15.11 -3.43 11.22
CA LEU A 104 15.04 -2.19 12.02
C LEU A 104 16.38 -1.78 12.65
N LEU A 105 17.45 -2.54 12.37
CA LEU A 105 18.81 -2.33 12.91
C LEU A 105 19.68 -1.64 11.86
#